data_AF-A0A975Y3K5-F1
#
_entry.id   AF-A0A975Y3K5-F1
#
_cell.length_a   1.000
_cell.length_b   1.000
_cell.length_c   1.000
_cell.angle_alpha   90.00
_cell.angle_beta   90.00
_cell.angle_gamma   90.00
#
_symmetry.space_group_name_H-M   'P 1'
#
loop_
_entity.id
_entity.type
_entity.pdbx_description
1 polymer ?
#
loop_
_entity_poly.entity_id
_entity_poly.type
_entity_poly.pdbx_seq_one_letter_code
_entity_poly.pdbx_strand_id
1 'polypeptide(L)'
;MIGEKPIQEYLFLNETEGHLKHEDYINCPATAFLKFCMNAKDSIEYCKENFPKYPSTDSSEAYNKLNKESHVMIQIFLNSILASLMGHFETYQKYLFAGVFERSIYLRDFKSGDFFRTVDTRYKDNGGFVQIDPNHLLGYRGEDSASTGVILSDTLKGWHEPTQVNKYIKAFGFQVDFYTGDDIKDLQCLWQLRHSIVHTAGTITKPDALKVKQLSNFSGKNIVLTNKFIYELSKRMHSLVKGANNRLQDKFMQNIRDDISESEKEKIIAFFKVDSSNPKWLQ
;
A
#
# COMPACT_ATOMS: atom_id res chain seq x y z
N MET A 1 28.78 28.33 16.70
CA MET A 1 27.51 27.67 17.05
C MET A 1 26.66 27.62 15.80
N ILE A 2 26.42 26.44 15.24
CA ILE A 2 25.40 26.28 14.19
C ILE A 2 24.08 26.40 14.94
N GLY A 3 23.33 27.48 14.72
CA GLY A 3 22.01 27.66 15.34
C GLY A 3 21.10 26.51 14.93
N GLU A 4 20.40 25.92 15.90
CA GLU A 4 19.42 24.88 15.61
C GLU A 4 18.31 25.46 14.74
N LYS A 5 18.06 24.84 13.58
CA LYS A 5 16.96 25.21 12.71
C LYS A 5 15.65 24.64 13.25
N PRO A 6 14.52 25.33 13.11
CA PRO A 6 13.21 24.73 13.27
C PRO A 6 13.04 23.47 12.39
N ILE A 7 12.37 22.43 12.90
CA ILE A 7 12.28 21.11 12.24
C ILE A 7 11.75 21.20 10.80
N GLN A 8 10.80 22.09 10.54
CA GLN A 8 10.22 22.29 9.21
C GLN A 8 11.24 22.77 8.16
N GLU A 9 12.35 23.40 8.57
CA GLU A 9 13.40 23.87 7.66
C GLU A 9 14.33 22.74 7.17
N TYR A 10 14.16 21.52 7.69
CA TYR A 10 14.82 20.33 7.15
C TYR A 10 14.05 19.69 5.99
N LEU A 11 12.83 20.17 5.69
CA LEU A 11 12.07 19.73 4.53
C LEU A 11 12.65 20.35 3.26
N PHE A 12 12.98 19.51 2.29
CA PHE A 12 13.41 19.98 0.97
C PHE A 12 12.17 20.40 0.18
N LEU A 13 12.10 21.67 -0.24
CA LEU A 13 10.94 22.19 -0.97
C LEU A 13 10.90 21.74 -2.44
N ASN A 14 12.02 21.29 -2.98
CA ASN A 14 12.11 20.82 -4.35
C ASN A 14 11.87 19.32 -4.41
N GLU A 15 11.33 18.88 -5.55
CA GLU A 15 11.19 17.45 -5.83
C GLU A 15 12.57 16.78 -5.87
N THR A 16 12.64 15.58 -5.31
CA THR A 16 13.83 14.73 -5.39
C THR A 16 13.54 13.57 -6.33
N GLU A 17 14.47 13.29 -7.24
CA GLU A 17 14.38 12.17 -8.16
C GLU A 17 14.19 10.84 -7.39
N GLY A 18 13.25 10.01 -7.83
CA GLY A 18 12.96 8.71 -7.21
C GLY A 18 11.84 8.70 -6.17
N HIS A 19 11.34 9.86 -5.72
CA HIS A 19 10.08 9.93 -4.98
C HIS A 19 8.89 9.73 -5.91
N LEU A 20 7.97 8.84 -5.54
CA LEU A 20 6.71 8.68 -6.26
C LEU A 20 5.79 9.84 -5.97
N LYS A 21 5.13 10.32 -7.03
CA LYS A 21 4.16 11.40 -6.92
C LYS A 21 2.74 10.86 -6.91
N HIS A 22 1.78 11.69 -6.51
CA HIS A 22 0.37 11.33 -6.53
C HIS A 22 -0.11 11.05 -7.96
N GLU A 23 0.43 11.75 -8.97
CA GLU A 23 0.11 11.52 -10.38
C GLU A 23 0.49 10.11 -10.85
N ASP A 24 1.57 9.53 -10.32
CA ASP A 24 1.95 8.15 -10.62
C ASP A 24 0.84 7.19 -10.19
N TYR A 25 0.26 7.42 -9.00
CA TYR A 25 -0.85 6.63 -8.47
C TYR A 25 -2.18 6.91 -9.19
N ILE A 26 -2.45 8.14 -9.61
CA ILE A 26 -3.65 8.49 -10.40
C ILE A 26 -3.66 7.71 -11.72
N ASN A 27 -2.51 7.64 -12.38
CA ASN A 27 -2.40 7.04 -13.71
C ASN A 27 -2.40 5.51 -13.66
N CYS A 28 -1.60 4.91 -12.76
CA CYS A 28 -1.45 3.46 -12.69
C CYS A 28 -1.06 3.01 -11.27
N PRO A 29 -2.04 2.90 -10.34
CA PRO A 29 -1.77 2.70 -8.91
C PRO A 29 -0.88 1.50 -8.60
N ALA A 30 -1.11 0.36 -9.29
CA ALA A 30 -0.35 -0.86 -9.06
C ALA A 30 1.11 -0.70 -9.48
N THR A 31 1.36 -0.18 -10.68
CA THR A 31 2.72 0.04 -11.18
C THR A 31 3.49 1.03 -10.31
N ALA A 32 2.83 2.10 -9.84
CA ALA A 32 3.44 3.06 -8.91
C ALA A 32 3.88 2.37 -7.61
N PHE A 33 3.01 1.59 -6.97
CA PHE A 33 3.37 0.87 -5.75
C PHE A 33 4.46 -0.20 -5.95
N LEU A 34 4.44 -0.93 -7.07
CA LEU A 34 5.48 -1.91 -7.36
C LEU A 34 6.83 -1.27 -7.65
N LYS A 35 6.86 -0.07 -8.25
CA LYS A 35 8.06 0.75 -8.35
C LYS A 35 8.62 1.11 -6.98
N PHE A 36 7.77 1.46 -6.00
CA PHE A 36 8.21 1.64 -4.61
C PHE A 36 8.83 0.36 -4.03
N CYS A 37 8.17 -0.78 -4.21
CA CYS A 37 8.65 -2.08 -3.70
C CYS A 37 10.05 -2.43 -4.23
N MET A 38 10.32 -2.10 -5.50
CA MET A 38 11.62 -2.29 -6.13
C MET A 38 12.66 -1.33 -5.54
N ASN A 39 12.36 -0.03 -5.48
CA ASN A 39 13.25 0.96 -4.88
C ASN A 39 13.61 0.60 -3.44
N ALA A 40 12.62 0.22 -2.62
CA ALA A 40 12.82 -0.21 -1.23
C ALA A 40 13.74 -1.43 -1.12
N LYS A 41 13.54 -2.44 -1.97
CA LYS A 41 14.40 -3.64 -2.03
C LYS A 41 15.82 -3.26 -2.45
N ASP A 42 15.97 -2.46 -3.49
CA ASP A 42 17.28 -2.10 -4.04
C ASP A 42 18.07 -1.21 -3.08
N SER A 43 17.41 -0.29 -2.36
CA SER A 43 18.05 0.49 -1.29
C SER A 43 18.60 -0.40 -0.18
N ILE A 44 17.84 -1.40 0.28
CA ILE A 44 18.33 -2.32 1.32
C ILE A 44 19.48 -3.18 0.83
N GLU A 45 19.40 -3.73 -0.40
CA GLU A 45 20.51 -4.51 -0.94
C GLU A 45 21.77 -3.66 -1.08
N TYR A 46 21.63 -2.43 -1.58
CA TYR A 46 22.73 -1.49 -1.66
C TYR A 46 23.35 -1.22 -0.28
N CYS A 47 22.53 -0.98 0.76
CA CYS A 47 23.04 -0.81 2.12
C CYS A 47 23.80 -2.05 2.62
N LYS A 48 23.27 -3.26 2.42
CA LYS A 48 23.93 -4.50 2.86
C LYS A 48 25.28 -4.71 2.19
N GLU A 49 25.41 -4.37 0.91
CA GLU A 49 26.65 -4.52 0.16
C GLU A 49 27.74 -3.56 0.65
N ASN A 50 27.34 -2.37 1.11
CA ASN A 50 28.24 -1.30 1.51
C ASN A 50 28.48 -1.20 3.02
N PHE A 51 27.72 -1.94 3.83
CA PHE A 51 27.88 -1.93 5.29
C PHE A 51 29.14 -2.68 5.76
N PRO A 52 29.75 -2.24 6.88
CA PRO A 52 30.90 -2.91 7.48
C PRO A 52 30.68 -4.42 7.70
N LYS A 53 31.63 -5.22 7.23
CA LYS A 53 31.66 -6.68 7.40
C LYS A 53 32.72 -7.08 8.44
N TYR A 54 32.63 -8.30 8.97
CA TYR A 54 33.65 -8.77 9.91
C TYR A 54 35.05 -8.72 9.28
N PRO A 55 36.08 -8.26 10.01
CA PRO A 55 37.41 -8.03 9.46
C PRO A 55 38.30 -9.27 9.27
N SER A 56 37.86 -10.50 9.56
CA SER A 56 38.76 -11.67 9.51
C SER A 56 38.75 -12.39 8.16
N THR A 57 39.89 -12.37 7.48
CA THR A 57 40.18 -12.99 6.18
C THR A 57 40.31 -14.52 6.19
N ASP A 58 40.20 -15.19 7.34
CA ASP A 58 40.59 -16.61 7.48
C ASP A 58 39.43 -17.62 7.48
N SER A 59 38.20 -17.18 7.19
CA SER A 59 37.11 -18.11 6.91
C SER A 59 36.40 -17.72 5.62
N SER A 60 36.10 -18.73 4.79
CA SER A 60 35.27 -18.61 3.59
C SER A 60 33.87 -18.03 3.88
N GLU A 61 33.48 -17.92 5.16
CA GLU A 61 32.21 -17.38 5.63
C GLU A 61 32.25 -15.88 6.00
N ALA A 62 33.43 -15.28 6.17
CA ALA A 62 33.58 -13.91 6.66
C ALA A 62 33.16 -12.84 5.63
N TYR A 63 33.32 -13.12 4.33
CA TYR A 63 32.99 -12.19 3.25
C TYR A 63 31.50 -11.83 3.13
N ASN A 64 30.61 -12.55 3.85
CA ASN A 64 29.16 -12.44 3.72
C ASN A 64 28.39 -12.24 5.05
N LYS A 65 29.06 -12.06 6.19
CA LYS A 65 28.39 -11.79 7.48
C LYS A 65 28.59 -10.33 7.88
N LEU A 66 27.48 -9.57 7.93
CA LEU A 66 27.45 -8.21 8.50
C LEU A 66 27.98 -8.24 9.94
N ASN A 67 28.72 -7.22 10.36
CA ASN A 67 29.12 -7.13 11.76
C ASN A 67 27.92 -6.81 12.67
N LYS A 68 28.10 -6.83 14.00
CA LYS A 68 27.01 -6.57 14.97
C LYS A 68 26.35 -5.20 14.76
N GLU A 69 27.12 -4.15 14.47
CA GLU A 69 26.60 -2.79 14.29
C GLU A 69 25.79 -2.67 13.01
N SER A 70 26.30 -3.22 11.91
CA SER A 70 25.62 -3.29 10.63
C SER A 70 24.33 -4.11 10.70
N HIS A 71 24.29 -5.14 11.54
CA HIS A 71 23.04 -5.85 11.83
C HIS A 71 22.00 -4.95 12.50
N VAL A 72 22.37 -4.14 13.49
CA VAL A 72 21.45 -3.18 14.14
C VAL A 72 20.95 -2.15 13.12
N MET A 73 21.86 -1.58 12.32
CA MET A 73 21.50 -0.62 11.26
C MET A 73 20.51 -1.22 10.26
N ILE A 74 20.74 -2.47 9.82
CA ILE A 74 19.83 -3.12 8.87
C ILE A 74 18.45 -3.39 9.48
N GLN A 75 18.36 -3.71 10.78
CA GLN A 75 17.05 -3.88 11.43
C GLN A 75 16.27 -2.57 11.49
N ILE A 76 16.95 -1.46 11.80
CA ILE A 76 16.33 -0.12 11.77
C ILE A 76 15.78 0.17 10.37
N PHE A 77 16.59 -0.06 9.33
CA PHE A 77 16.15 0.17 7.95
C PHE A 77 15.03 -0.76 7.51
N LEU A 78 15.08 -2.06 7.83
CA LEU A 78 14.01 -3.00 7.51
C LEU A 78 12.69 -2.62 8.18
N ASN A 79 12.72 -2.20 9.45
CA ASN A 79 11.51 -1.77 10.16
C ASN A 79 10.95 -0.47 9.56
N SER A 80 11.80 0.53 9.30
CA SER A 80 11.40 1.78 8.67
C SER A 80 10.81 1.56 7.28
N ILE A 81 11.45 0.71 6.46
CA ILE A 81 10.96 0.41 5.11
C ILE A 81 9.66 -0.38 5.15
N LEU A 82 9.47 -1.32 6.08
CA LEU A 82 8.18 -2.00 6.22
C LEU A 82 7.07 -0.99 6.55
N ALA A 83 7.32 -0.05 7.47
CA ALA A 83 6.35 0.99 7.80
C ALA A 83 6.01 1.87 6.58
N SER A 84 7.02 2.32 5.84
CA SER A 84 6.83 3.13 4.62
C SER A 84 6.14 2.34 3.50
N LEU A 85 6.51 1.07 3.28
CA LEU A 85 5.91 0.21 2.27
C LEU A 85 4.41 0.03 2.53
N MET A 86 4.01 -0.21 3.77
CA MET A 86 2.59 -0.32 4.10
C MET A 86 1.84 1.02 3.96
N GLY A 87 2.52 2.16 4.19
CA GLY A 87 1.96 3.48 3.87
C GLY A 87 1.69 3.65 2.37
N HIS A 88 2.67 3.31 1.53
CA HIS A 88 2.49 3.30 0.07
C HIS A 88 1.45 2.28 -0.41
N PHE A 89 1.32 1.15 0.28
CA PHE A 89 0.27 0.18 -0.01
C PHE A 89 -1.13 0.75 0.27
N GLU A 90 -1.29 1.51 1.36
CA GLU A 90 -2.54 2.24 1.63
C GLU A 90 -2.86 3.26 0.54
N THR A 91 -1.85 4.03 0.10
CA THR A 91 -1.98 4.96 -1.03
C THR A 91 -2.44 4.23 -2.28
N TYR A 92 -1.83 3.09 -2.61
CA TYR A 92 -2.28 2.25 -3.73
C TYR A 92 -3.75 1.84 -3.62
N GLN A 93 -4.19 1.37 -2.46
CA GLN A 93 -5.58 0.95 -2.25
C GLN A 93 -6.56 2.10 -2.48
N LYS A 94 -6.25 3.28 -1.91
CA LYS A 94 -7.08 4.48 -2.05
C LYS A 94 -7.16 4.97 -3.48
N TYR A 95 -6.02 5.08 -4.18
CA TYR A 95 -6.00 5.53 -5.57
C TYR A 95 -6.62 4.52 -6.55
N LEU A 96 -6.47 3.21 -6.27
CA LEU A 96 -7.16 2.19 -7.04
C LEU A 96 -8.68 2.32 -6.86
N PHE A 97 -9.16 2.43 -5.61
CA PHE A 97 -10.57 2.64 -5.33
C PHE A 97 -11.09 3.94 -5.97
N ALA A 98 -10.37 5.05 -5.83
CA ALA A 98 -10.72 6.33 -6.41
C ALA A 98 -10.85 6.24 -7.94
N GLY A 99 -9.87 5.65 -8.61
CA GLY A 99 -9.89 5.52 -10.07
C GLY A 99 -10.98 4.56 -10.57
N VAL A 100 -11.34 3.52 -9.81
CA VAL A 100 -12.50 2.65 -10.08
C VAL A 100 -13.80 3.44 -9.91
N PHE A 101 -13.89 4.28 -8.87
CA PHE A 101 -15.05 5.13 -8.63
C PHE A 101 -15.27 6.13 -9.76
N GLU A 102 -14.23 6.84 -10.23
CA GLU A 102 -14.34 7.75 -11.37
C GLU A 102 -14.81 7.02 -12.63
N ARG A 103 -14.30 5.80 -12.86
CA ARG A 103 -14.66 5.00 -14.02
C ARG A 103 -16.00 4.29 -13.86
N SER A 104 -16.63 4.33 -12.68
CA SER A 104 -17.91 3.65 -12.43
C SER A 104 -19.05 4.16 -13.32
N ILE A 105 -18.92 5.36 -13.89
CA ILE A 105 -19.80 5.91 -14.93
C ILE A 105 -19.90 5.02 -16.18
N TYR A 106 -18.94 4.12 -16.38
CA TYR A 106 -18.87 3.19 -17.49
C TYR A 106 -19.47 1.82 -17.18
N LEU A 107 -19.91 1.57 -15.94
CA LEU A 107 -20.55 0.32 -15.55
C LEU A 107 -22.04 0.33 -15.93
N ARG A 108 -22.58 -0.83 -16.35
CA ARG A 108 -24.00 -0.98 -16.74
C ARG A 108 -24.97 -0.73 -15.59
N ASP A 109 -24.70 -1.33 -14.44
CA ASP A 109 -25.64 -1.44 -13.31
C ASP A 109 -25.08 -0.81 -12.03
N PHE A 110 -24.32 0.29 -12.14
CA PHE A 110 -23.82 0.97 -10.94
C PHE A 110 -24.97 1.62 -10.15
N LYS A 111 -25.26 1.06 -8.97
CA LYS A 111 -26.32 1.53 -8.07
C LYS A 111 -25.73 2.37 -6.95
N SER A 112 -25.71 3.69 -7.13
CA SER A 112 -25.14 4.65 -6.17
C SER A 112 -25.68 4.48 -4.74
N GLY A 113 -26.99 4.25 -4.58
CA GLY A 113 -27.60 4.04 -3.26
C GLY A 113 -27.13 2.77 -2.54
N ASP A 114 -26.89 1.68 -3.27
CA ASP A 114 -26.36 0.43 -2.70
C ASP A 114 -24.86 0.55 -2.42
N PHE A 115 -24.13 1.24 -3.30
CA PHE A 115 -22.73 1.58 -3.13
C PHE A 115 -22.49 2.35 -1.84
N PHE A 116 -23.15 3.51 -1.66
CA PHE A 116 -22.92 4.37 -0.49
C PHE A 116 -23.36 3.73 0.83
N ARG A 117 -24.44 2.94 0.81
CA ARG A 117 -24.86 2.12 1.96
C ARG A 117 -23.82 1.09 2.38
N THR A 118 -23.02 0.63 1.44
CA THR A 118 -21.96 -0.37 1.69
C THR A 118 -20.68 0.30 2.18
N VAL A 119 -20.25 1.39 1.53
CA VAL A 119 -18.96 2.03 1.84
C VAL A 119 -19.01 2.93 3.08
N ASP A 120 -20.14 3.58 3.37
CA ASP A 120 -20.30 4.41 4.57
C ASP A 120 -21.41 3.82 5.46
N THR A 121 -21.03 3.24 6.60
CA THR A 121 -22.01 2.67 7.55
C THR A 121 -22.97 3.72 8.11
N ARG A 122 -22.57 5.00 8.12
CA ARG A 122 -23.40 6.11 8.59
C ARG A 122 -24.44 6.55 7.55
N TYR A 123 -24.35 6.06 6.31
CA TYR A 123 -25.21 6.48 5.21
C TYR A 123 -26.71 6.31 5.51
N LYS A 124 -27.09 5.21 6.16
CA LYS A 124 -28.48 4.97 6.59
C LYS A 124 -28.92 5.95 7.67
N ASP A 125 -28.06 6.13 8.68
CA ASP A 125 -28.34 6.98 9.83
C ASP A 125 -28.42 8.46 9.44
N ASN A 126 -27.68 8.84 8.40
CA ASN A 126 -27.67 10.17 7.82
C ASN A 126 -28.70 10.36 6.70
N GLY A 127 -29.81 9.61 6.69
CA GLY A 127 -30.90 9.83 5.72
C GLY A 127 -30.51 9.66 4.25
N GLY A 128 -29.46 8.89 3.95
CA GLY A 128 -28.96 8.71 2.58
C GLY A 128 -27.95 9.75 2.11
N PHE A 129 -27.31 10.47 3.05
CA PHE A 129 -26.24 11.43 2.75
C PHE A 129 -24.86 10.90 3.14
N VAL A 130 -23.88 11.10 2.26
CA VAL A 130 -22.46 10.84 2.55
C VAL A 130 -21.91 12.02 3.36
N GLN A 131 -21.26 11.72 4.48
CA GLN A 131 -20.64 12.76 5.32
C GLN A 131 -19.16 12.90 5.03
N ILE A 132 -18.79 14.05 4.46
CA ILE A 132 -17.41 14.50 4.27
C ILE A 132 -17.16 15.65 5.24
N ASP A 133 -16.04 15.61 5.96
CA ASP A 133 -15.65 16.69 6.86
C ASP A 133 -15.36 17.98 6.05
N PRO A 134 -15.91 19.16 6.44
CA PRO A 134 -15.68 20.39 5.70
C PRO A 134 -14.20 20.79 5.58
N ASN A 135 -13.37 20.57 6.62
CA ASN A 135 -11.95 20.88 6.55
C ASN A 135 -11.24 19.95 5.57
N HIS A 136 -11.66 18.69 5.52
CA HIS A 136 -11.16 17.74 4.54
C HIS A 136 -11.49 18.18 3.12
N LEU A 137 -12.75 18.57 2.86
CA LEU A 137 -13.17 19.06 1.55
C LEU A 137 -12.44 20.36 1.16
N LEU A 138 -12.29 21.29 2.10
CA LEU A 138 -11.57 22.56 1.87
C LEU A 138 -10.08 22.34 1.63
N GLY A 139 -9.49 21.27 2.16
CA GLY A 139 -8.09 20.91 1.94
C GLY A 139 -7.74 20.60 0.48
N TYR A 140 -8.72 20.19 -0.32
CA TYR A 140 -8.53 19.94 -1.77
C TYR A 140 -8.99 21.11 -2.65
N ARG A 141 -9.39 22.24 -2.07
CA ARG A 141 -9.91 23.36 -2.86
C ARG A 141 -8.82 23.95 -3.75
N GLY A 142 -9.03 23.89 -5.07
CA GLY A 142 -8.07 24.38 -6.07
C GLY A 142 -6.97 23.38 -6.42
N GLU A 143 -7.07 22.14 -5.92
CA GLU A 143 -6.16 21.05 -6.26
C GLU A 143 -6.70 20.31 -7.49
N ASP A 144 -6.05 20.48 -8.64
CA ASP A 144 -6.49 19.87 -9.91
C ASP A 144 -6.40 18.33 -9.90
N SER A 145 -5.55 17.78 -9.03
CA SER A 145 -5.30 16.34 -8.92
C SER A 145 -6.34 15.60 -8.04
N ALA A 146 -7.18 16.33 -7.30
CA ALA A 146 -8.10 15.76 -6.31
C ALA A 146 -9.47 15.43 -6.91
N SER A 147 -9.60 14.20 -7.40
CA SER A 147 -10.88 13.69 -7.93
C SER A 147 -11.91 13.42 -6.82
N THR A 148 -13.19 13.29 -7.18
CA THR A 148 -14.26 12.95 -6.22
C THR A 148 -13.97 11.62 -5.53
N GLY A 149 -13.47 10.65 -6.28
CA GLY A 149 -13.03 9.35 -5.78
C GLY A 149 -11.87 9.46 -4.79
N VAL A 150 -10.92 10.39 -4.99
CA VAL A 150 -9.83 10.62 -4.03
C VAL A 150 -10.39 11.14 -2.70
N ILE A 151 -11.22 12.19 -2.75
CA ILE A 151 -11.87 12.78 -1.57
C ILE A 151 -12.71 11.73 -0.84
N LEU A 152 -13.47 10.91 -1.58
CA LEU A 152 -14.24 9.82 -1.01
C LEU A 152 -13.34 8.80 -0.33
N SER A 153 -12.27 8.35 -1.00
CA SER A 153 -11.36 7.33 -0.49
C SER A 153 -10.66 7.77 0.82
N ASP A 154 -10.30 9.04 0.92
CA ASP A 154 -9.66 9.60 2.11
C ASP A 154 -10.64 9.79 3.28
N THR A 155 -11.93 9.90 3.00
CA THR A 155 -12.99 9.93 4.02
C THR A 155 -13.26 8.53 4.60
N LEU A 156 -12.99 7.46 3.85
CA LEU A 156 -13.18 6.08 4.29
C LEU A 156 -12.10 5.63 5.29
N LYS A 157 -12.48 4.78 6.24
CA LYS A 157 -11.61 4.26 7.31
C LYS A 157 -11.35 2.77 7.15
N GLY A 158 -10.29 2.26 7.79
CA GLY A 158 -10.05 0.81 7.80
C GLY A 158 -9.42 0.29 6.50
N TRP A 159 -8.66 1.11 5.78
CA TRP A 159 -7.82 0.65 4.66
C TRP A 159 -6.79 -0.40 5.08
N HIS A 160 -6.40 -0.40 6.35
CA HIS A 160 -5.55 -1.42 6.97
C HIS A 160 -6.28 -2.74 7.30
N GLU A 161 -7.59 -2.84 7.07
CA GLU A 161 -8.38 -4.05 7.28
C GLU A 161 -8.74 -4.69 5.93
N PRO A 162 -8.05 -5.77 5.50
CA PRO A 162 -8.23 -6.33 4.15
C PRO A 162 -9.67 -6.76 3.84
N THR A 163 -10.40 -7.24 4.85
CA THR A 163 -11.82 -7.60 4.75
C THR A 163 -12.71 -6.38 4.48
N GLN A 164 -12.37 -5.23 5.06
CA GLN A 164 -13.05 -3.96 4.83
C GLN A 164 -12.77 -3.43 3.42
N VAL A 165 -11.53 -3.57 2.92
CA VAL A 165 -11.19 -3.23 1.53
C VAL A 165 -11.95 -4.11 0.54
N ASN A 166 -12.07 -5.41 0.79
CA ASN A 166 -12.93 -6.28 -0.03
C ASN A 166 -14.38 -5.79 -0.05
N LYS A 167 -14.91 -5.33 1.09
CA LYS A 167 -16.26 -4.75 1.17
C LYS A 167 -16.37 -3.48 0.31
N TYR A 168 -15.35 -2.62 0.30
CA TYR A 168 -15.32 -1.43 -0.56
C TYR A 168 -15.33 -1.78 -2.04
N ILE A 169 -14.53 -2.77 -2.46
CA ILE A 169 -14.51 -3.20 -3.87
C ILE A 169 -15.82 -3.88 -4.28
N LYS A 170 -16.42 -4.69 -3.40
CA LYS A 170 -17.74 -5.32 -3.65
C LYS A 170 -18.87 -4.29 -3.76
N ALA A 171 -18.72 -3.10 -3.17
CA ALA A 171 -19.73 -2.04 -3.23
C ALA A 171 -20.01 -1.58 -4.68
N PHE A 172 -19.06 -1.73 -5.60
CA PHE A 172 -19.24 -1.45 -7.03
C PHE A 172 -20.14 -2.46 -7.75
N GLY A 173 -20.63 -3.50 -7.06
CA GLY A 173 -21.45 -4.57 -7.63
C GLY A 173 -20.64 -5.80 -8.08
N PHE A 174 -19.31 -5.79 -7.91
CA PHE A 174 -18.46 -6.91 -8.30
C PHE A 174 -18.59 -8.06 -7.30
N GLN A 175 -19.11 -9.21 -7.76
CA GLN A 175 -19.19 -10.44 -6.97
C GLN A 175 -17.84 -11.17 -6.95
N VAL A 176 -16.80 -10.49 -6.45
CA VAL A 176 -15.45 -11.03 -6.29
C VAL A 176 -14.79 -10.49 -5.03
N ASP A 177 -13.97 -11.30 -4.38
CA ASP A 177 -13.08 -10.82 -3.33
C ASP A 177 -11.80 -10.25 -3.96
N PHE A 178 -11.51 -8.99 -3.66
CA PHE A 178 -10.31 -8.31 -4.14
C PHE A 178 -9.05 -9.00 -3.62
N TYR A 179 -9.02 -9.27 -2.31
CA TYR A 179 -8.04 -10.10 -1.62
C TYR A 179 -8.59 -11.49 -1.34
N THR A 180 -7.82 -12.51 -1.69
CA THR A 180 -8.12 -13.91 -1.34
C THR A 180 -7.98 -14.16 0.16
N GLY A 181 -8.44 -15.32 0.65
CA GLY A 181 -8.29 -15.69 2.05
C GLY A 181 -6.83 -15.77 2.51
N ASP A 182 -5.90 -16.10 1.61
CA ASP A 182 -4.46 -16.10 1.93
C ASP A 182 -3.86 -14.69 1.87
N ASP A 183 -4.29 -13.86 0.91
CA ASP A 183 -3.92 -12.43 0.88
C ASP A 183 -4.32 -11.73 2.19
N ILE A 184 -5.54 -12.00 2.69
CA ILE A 184 -6.04 -11.43 3.95
C ILE A 184 -5.14 -11.81 5.14
N LYS A 185 -4.73 -13.08 5.23
CA LYS A 185 -3.86 -13.57 6.32
C LYS A 185 -2.50 -12.87 6.30
N ASP A 186 -1.88 -12.77 5.13
CA ASP A 186 -0.57 -12.14 4.97
C ASP A 186 -0.66 -10.63 5.27
N LEU A 187 -1.68 -9.96 4.75
CA LEU A 187 -1.90 -8.53 4.98
C LEU A 187 -2.20 -8.21 6.44
N GLN A 188 -3.03 -9.00 7.14
CA GLN A 188 -3.28 -8.82 8.57
C GLN A 188 -1.99 -8.88 9.40
N CYS A 189 -1.11 -9.84 9.06
CA CYS A 189 0.22 -9.92 9.68
C CYS A 189 1.03 -8.65 9.43
N LEU A 190 1.11 -8.20 8.17
CA LEU A 190 1.89 -7.02 7.79
C LEU A 190 1.37 -5.73 8.43
N TRP A 191 0.06 -5.53 8.48
CA TRP A 191 -0.55 -4.38 9.15
C TRP A 191 -0.28 -4.38 10.64
N GLN A 192 -0.34 -5.55 11.28
CA GLN A 192 -0.02 -5.66 12.70
C GLN A 192 1.48 -5.43 12.97
N LEU A 193 2.38 -5.91 12.10
CA LEU A 193 3.81 -5.62 12.21
C LEU A 193 4.09 -4.12 12.06
N ARG A 194 3.48 -3.47 11.05
CA ARG A 194 3.57 -2.01 10.88
C ARG A 194 3.01 -1.26 12.09
N HIS A 195 1.89 -1.70 12.65
CA HIS A 195 1.33 -1.12 13.86
C HIS A 195 2.34 -1.18 15.01
N SER A 196 2.94 -2.35 15.26
CA SER A 196 3.91 -2.49 16.34
C SER A 196 5.22 -1.71 16.09
N ILE A 197 5.69 -1.61 14.85
CA ILE A 197 6.85 -0.76 14.51
C ILE A 197 6.58 0.71 14.85
N VAL A 198 5.42 1.23 14.44
CA VAL A 198 5.11 2.65 14.55
C VAL A 198 4.64 3.06 15.95
N HIS A 199 3.92 2.19 16.65
CA HIS A 199 3.24 2.55 17.91
C HIS A 199 3.87 1.94 19.16
N THR A 200 4.68 0.89 19.03
CA THR A 200 5.28 0.16 20.17
C THR A 200 6.77 -0.08 19.99
N ALA A 201 7.44 0.81 19.24
CA ALA A 201 8.89 0.79 19.00
C ALA A 201 9.40 -0.56 18.45
N GLY A 202 8.59 -1.25 17.65
CA GLY A 202 8.93 -2.55 17.08
C GLY A 202 8.71 -3.72 18.03
N THR A 203 7.97 -3.56 19.14
CA THR A 203 7.65 -4.66 20.06
C THR A 203 6.23 -5.15 19.82
N ILE A 204 6.05 -6.45 19.52
CA ILE A 204 4.71 -7.03 19.42
C ILE A 204 4.17 -7.21 20.83
N THR A 205 3.22 -6.36 21.23
CA THR A 205 2.64 -6.44 22.57
C THR A 205 1.74 -7.68 22.72
N LYS A 206 1.42 -8.06 23.95
CA LYS A 206 0.47 -9.17 24.19
C LYS A 206 -0.90 -8.90 23.56
N PRO A 207 -1.52 -7.69 23.71
CA PRO A 207 -2.75 -7.38 22.98
C PRO A 207 -2.62 -7.48 21.46
N ASP A 208 -1.51 -7.03 20.89
CA ASP A 208 -1.26 -7.09 19.44
C ASP A 208 -1.12 -8.51 18.91
N ALA A 209 -0.38 -9.36 19.64
CA ALA A 209 -0.20 -10.77 19.29
C ALA A 209 -1.51 -11.56 19.28
N LEU A 210 -2.53 -11.11 20.01
CA LEU A 210 -3.86 -11.75 20.05
C LEU A 210 -4.74 -11.38 18.85
N LYS A 211 -4.46 -10.27 18.16
CA LYS A 211 -5.23 -9.83 16.98
C LYS A 211 -4.96 -10.70 15.76
N VAL A 212 -3.75 -11.25 15.64
CA VAL A 212 -3.31 -12.04 14.50
C VAL A 212 -2.75 -13.38 14.97
N LYS A 213 -3.42 -14.49 14.61
CA LYS A 213 -3.07 -15.84 15.06
C LYS A 213 -1.61 -16.23 14.81
N GLN A 214 -1.04 -15.79 13.68
CA GLN A 214 0.34 -16.04 13.28
C GLN A 214 1.37 -15.38 14.21
N LEU A 215 0.96 -14.35 14.97
CA LEU A 215 1.82 -13.57 15.86
C LEU A 215 1.72 -13.98 17.33
N SER A 216 0.89 -14.98 17.68
CA SER A 216 0.64 -15.37 19.08
C SER A 216 1.92 -15.70 19.85
N ASN A 217 2.89 -16.36 19.19
CA ASN A 217 4.16 -16.78 19.78
C ASN A 217 5.22 -15.65 19.84
N PHE A 218 4.85 -14.45 19.42
CA PHE A 218 5.71 -13.27 19.39
C PHE A 218 5.31 -12.20 20.43
N SER A 219 4.35 -12.49 21.30
CA SER A 219 3.99 -11.62 22.43
C SER A 219 5.21 -11.22 23.26
N GLY A 220 5.41 -9.93 23.44
CA GLY A 220 6.51 -9.32 24.19
C GLY A 220 7.86 -9.34 23.46
N LYS A 221 7.92 -9.76 22.20
CA LYS A 221 9.16 -9.84 21.43
C LYS A 221 9.34 -8.63 20.52
N ASN A 222 10.60 -8.24 20.35
CA ASN A 222 11.01 -7.29 19.32
C ASN A 222 10.86 -7.92 17.94
N ILE A 223 10.45 -7.12 16.97
CA ILE A 223 10.44 -7.45 15.56
C ILE A 223 11.89 -7.46 15.08
N VAL A 224 12.35 -8.66 14.73
CA VAL A 224 13.64 -8.90 14.11
C VAL A 224 13.38 -9.59 12.77
N LEU A 225 13.69 -8.89 11.68
CA LEU A 225 13.42 -9.32 10.33
C LEU A 225 14.68 -9.96 9.72
N THR A 226 14.51 -11.05 8.99
CA THR A 226 15.65 -11.68 8.30
C THR A 226 16.19 -10.74 7.23
N ASN A 227 17.47 -10.88 6.86
CA ASN A 227 18.05 -10.06 5.79
C ASN A 227 17.32 -10.25 4.45
N LYS A 228 16.68 -11.41 4.21
CA LYS A 228 15.92 -11.65 2.98
C LYS A 228 14.51 -11.06 3.00
N PHE A 229 14.07 -10.52 4.14
CA PHE A 229 12.68 -10.11 4.35
C PHE A 229 12.16 -9.17 3.27
N ILE A 230 12.86 -8.06 3.01
CA ILE A 230 12.36 -7.06 2.04
C ILE A 230 12.32 -7.62 0.61
N TYR A 231 13.29 -8.46 0.23
CA TYR A 231 13.30 -9.11 -1.07
C TYR A 231 12.08 -10.02 -1.24
N GLU A 232 11.83 -10.89 -0.27
CA GLU A 232 10.69 -11.82 -0.30
C GLU A 232 9.35 -11.09 -0.18
N LEU A 233 9.30 -10.02 0.63
CA LEU A 233 8.12 -9.18 0.75
C LEU A 233 7.82 -8.47 -0.57
N SER A 234 8.80 -7.84 -1.20
CA SER A 234 8.62 -7.19 -2.50
C SER A 234 8.13 -8.19 -3.54
N LYS A 235 8.70 -9.40 -3.61
CA LYS A 235 8.21 -10.46 -4.51
C LYS A 235 6.76 -10.85 -4.21
N ARG A 236 6.39 -11.06 -2.94
CA ARG A 236 5.00 -11.36 -2.54
C ARG A 236 4.03 -10.24 -2.90
N MET A 237 4.44 -8.98 -2.72
CA MET A 237 3.63 -7.82 -3.09
C MET A 237 3.35 -7.76 -4.59
N HIS A 238 4.31 -8.15 -5.44
CA HIS A 238 4.08 -8.24 -6.89
C HIS A 238 2.98 -9.24 -7.22
N SER A 239 3.06 -10.45 -6.65
CA SER A 239 2.05 -11.48 -6.87
C SER A 239 0.66 -11.06 -6.33
N LEU A 240 0.61 -10.48 -5.13
CA LEU A 240 -0.63 -10.02 -4.50
C LEU A 240 -1.29 -8.91 -5.32
N VAL A 241 -0.54 -7.85 -5.64
CA VAL A 241 -1.04 -6.69 -6.40
C VAL A 241 -1.49 -7.10 -7.79
N LYS A 242 -0.70 -7.94 -8.49
CA LYS A 242 -1.10 -8.47 -9.79
C LYS A 242 -2.40 -9.25 -9.70
N GLY A 243 -2.49 -10.18 -8.76
CA GLY A 243 -3.68 -11.01 -8.57
C GLY A 243 -4.92 -10.16 -8.26
N ALA A 244 -4.80 -9.20 -7.36
CA ALA A 244 -5.89 -8.33 -6.95
C ALA A 244 -6.35 -7.41 -8.09
N ASN A 245 -5.41 -6.76 -8.79
CA ASN A 245 -5.72 -5.91 -9.94
C ASN A 245 -6.37 -6.69 -11.08
N ASN A 246 -5.84 -7.87 -11.45
CA ASN A 246 -6.41 -8.67 -12.53
C ASN A 246 -7.85 -9.10 -12.21
N ARG A 247 -8.11 -9.60 -10.99
CA ARG A 247 -9.46 -9.96 -10.54
C ARG A 247 -10.43 -8.79 -10.67
N LEU A 248 -9.98 -7.59 -10.27
CA LEU A 248 -10.79 -6.39 -10.34
C LEU A 248 -11.01 -5.92 -11.78
N GLN A 249 -9.96 -5.88 -12.59
CA GLN A 249 -10.02 -5.53 -14.01
C GLN A 249 -10.98 -6.46 -14.75
N ASP A 250 -10.85 -7.77 -14.57
CA ASP A 250 -11.71 -8.76 -15.22
C ASP A 250 -13.19 -8.51 -14.89
N LYS A 251 -13.50 -8.25 -13.61
CA LYS A 251 -14.87 -7.93 -13.19
C LYS A 251 -15.34 -6.57 -13.67
N PHE A 252 -14.47 -5.57 -13.70
CA PHE A 252 -14.80 -4.27 -14.23
C PHE A 252 -15.17 -4.39 -15.71
N MET A 253 -14.30 -5.01 -16.51
CA MET A 253 -14.47 -5.19 -17.96
C MET A 253 -15.68 -6.06 -18.31
N GLN A 254 -16.03 -7.06 -17.50
CA GLN A 254 -17.26 -7.84 -17.67
C GLN A 254 -18.54 -7.01 -17.49
N ASN A 255 -18.48 -5.87 -16.79
CA ASN A 255 -19.64 -5.06 -16.42
C ASN A 255 -19.67 -3.68 -17.09
N ILE A 256 -18.74 -3.37 -18.02
CA ILE A 256 -18.76 -2.11 -18.77
C ILE A 256 -19.94 -2.08 -19.73
N ARG A 257 -20.51 -0.89 -19.96
CA ARG A 257 -21.58 -0.68 -20.96
C ARG A 257 -21.10 -1.02 -22.37
N ASP A 258 -22.02 -1.46 -23.21
CA ASP A 258 -21.72 -1.87 -24.60
C ASP A 258 -21.43 -0.66 -25.53
N ASP A 259 -21.83 0.55 -25.13
CA ASP A 259 -21.70 1.80 -25.90
C ASP A 259 -20.37 2.54 -25.69
N ILE A 260 -19.47 1.99 -24.88
CA ILE A 260 -18.16 2.61 -24.59
C ILE A 260 -17.21 2.51 -25.80
N SER A 261 -16.55 3.62 -26.11
CA SER A 261 -15.56 3.68 -27.20
C SER A 261 -14.32 2.84 -26.88
N GLU A 262 -13.64 2.36 -27.92
CA GLU A 262 -12.39 1.59 -27.76
C GLU A 262 -11.31 2.42 -27.04
N SER A 263 -11.22 3.73 -27.30
CA SER A 263 -10.27 4.60 -26.62
C SER A 263 -10.50 4.66 -25.10
N GLU A 264 -11.75 4.68 -24.64
CA GLU A 264 -12.05 4.64 -23.20
C GLU A 264 -11.77 3.26 -22.60
N LYS A 265 -12.04 2.17 -23.34
CA LYS A 265 -11.64 0.82 -22.92
C LYS A 265 -10.13 0.71 -22.73
N GLU A 266 -9.34 1.24 -23.66
CA GLU A 266 -7.88 1.26 -23.56
C GLU A 266 -7.39 2.05 -22.34
N LYS A 267 -7.99 3.21 -22.04
CA LYS A 267 -7.67 3.99 -20.82
C LYS A 267 -8.00 3.23 -19.54
N ILE A 268 -9.10 2.48 -19.52
CA ILE A 268 -9.48 1.64 -18.38
C ILE A 268 -8.45 0.50 -18.21
N ILE A 269 -8.09 -0.18 -19.30
CA ILE A 269 -7.08 -1.25 -19.28
C ILE A 269 -5.72 -0.70 -18.81
N ALA A 270 -5.31 0.47 -19.30
CA ALA A 270 -4.06 1.11 -18.91
C ALA A 270 -4.04 1.45 -17.40
N PHE A 271 -5.16 1.89 -16.84
CA PHE A 271 -5.29 2.17 -15.40
C PHE A 271 -5.08 0.91 -14.54
N PHE A 272 -5.64 -0.23 -14.96
CA PHE A 272 -5.49 -1.49 -14.22
C PHE A 272 -4.16 -2.21 -14.45
N LYS A 273 -3.36 -1.77 -15.44
CA LYS A 273 -2.08 -2.37 -15.80
C LYS A 273 -1.20 -2.59 -14.56
N VAL A 274 -0.51 -3.72 -14.55
CA VAL A 274 0.48 -4.06 -13.54
C VAL A 274 1.82 -4.27 -14.22
N ASP A 275 2.73 -3.32 -14.03
CA ASP A 275 4.08 -3.34 -14.56
C ASP A 275 5.13 -3.28 -13.44
N SER A 276 6.34 -3.76 -13.73
CA SER A 276 7.45 -3.76 -12.80
C SER A 276 8.79 -3.81 -13.54
N SER A 277 9.81 -3.17 -12.97
CA SER A 277 11.19 -3.31 -13.43
C SER A 277 11.73 -4.74 -13.28
N ASN A 278 11.03 -5.62 -12.55
CA ASN A 278 11.31 -7.05 -12.52
C ASN A 278 10.09 -7.89 -12.98
N PRO A 279 9.90 -8.05 -14.30
CA PRO A 279 8.73 -8.75 -14.85
C PRO A 279 8.62 -10.22 -14.43
N LYS A 280 9.73 -10.86 -14.01
CA LYS A 280 9.72 -12.26 -13.54
C LYS A 280 8.91 -12.44 -12.25
N TRP A 281 8.77 -11.41 -11.43
CA TRP A 281 7.95 -11.47 -10.22
C TRP A 281 6.46 -11.28 -10.49
N LEU A 282 6.13 -10.89 -11.72
CA LEU A 282 4.75 -10.87 -12.21
C LEU A 282 4.35 -12.20 -12.85
N GLN A 283 5.22 -13.20 -12.95
CA GLN A 283 4.88 -14.50 -13.57
C GLN A 283 4.13 -15.41 -12.60
#